data_AF-A0A2E0ZC43-F1
#
_entry.id   AF-A0A2E0ZC43-F1
#
_cell.length_a   1.000
_cell.length_b   1.000
_cell.length_c   1.000
_cell.angle_alpha   90.00
_cell.angle_beta   90.00
_cell.angle_gamma   90.00
#
_symmetry.space_group_name_H-M   'P 1'
#
loop_
_entity.id
_entity.type
_entity.pdbx_description
1 polymer ?
#
loop_
_entity_poly.entity_id
_entity_poly.type
_entity_poly.pdbx_seq_one_letter_code
_entity_poly.pdbx_strand_id
1 'polypeptide(L)'
;MPTKIVAIDLERPLPTQVADAARYDAVWAIVRRHGIPIGQVVIDNCRTPVLAIQLRSEILRQLGKQLLQGQDVHAPDFAQAVGCAPRQAGAEWAAEPELADLLPALSPKTGRRFFLSVVVCTRDRPQDLQMCLETLVALEPGRHQLEIIVVDNNPASGQTEAVVADFPQVRYEAELRPGVAYGRNKGLIAAKGDIVAYIDDDVKVPAHWPSRILAPFADERVMCVSGLVLPLEMENESQEMFEKYGALGRGYRPRLFDERFFRSPKHVVHTWDLGGTANVAIRKSVLPDSGMFDETLGPGQPTGVGEDIYMFYRILKAGHICYYEPAAYVWHKHRTTMRALRQQLYNYNKGQTSYQLRTLVTDGDRRVIRQLLWDLPRWHVRRIWEIVRGRQDYSLRLVLLEIWGNLVGPLAFWRAVRQHRRLNGPGANPIGGAAVGENGRSPETDLIELR
;
A
#
# COMPACT_ATOMS: atom_id res chain seq x y z
N MET A 1 -0.60 25.32 3.97
CA MET A 1 0.08 25.42 5.27
C MET A 1 1.05 24.27 5.31
N PRO A 2 2.36 24.49 5.12
CA PRO A 2 3.32 23.40 5.13
C PRO A 2 3.42 22.78 6.54
N THR A 3 3.56 21.45 6.59
CA THR A 3 3.71 20.66 7.82
C THR A 3 5.06 19.96 7.84
N LYS A 4 5.80 20.15 8.95
CA LYS A 4 7.08 19.48 9.14
C LYS A 4 6.85 18.03 9.53
N ILE A 5 7.34 17.10 8.73
CA ILE A 5 7.35 15.67 9.10
C ILE A 5 8.62 15.38 9.90
N VAL A 6 8.45 14.72 11.05
CA VAL A 6 9.56 14.20 11.84
C VAL A 6 9.28 12.78 12.32
N ALA A 7 10.33 11.97 12.36
CA ALA A 7 10.27 10.62 12.89
C ALA A 7 10.94 10.57 14.27
N ILE A 8 10.16 10.33 15.32
CA ILE A 8 10.62 10.24 16.70
C ILE A 8 10.75 8.78 17.07
N ASP A 9 11.92 8.36 17.55
CA ASP A 9 12.11 7.02 18.12
C ASP A 9 12.21 7.15 19.64
N LEU A 10 11.30 6.49 20.36
CA LEU A 10 11.23 6.56 21.82
C LEU A 10 12.41 5.89 22.53
N GLU A 11 13.21 5.10 21.80
CA GLU A 11 14.46 4.53 22.31
C GLU A 11 15.62 5.54 22.35
N ARG A 12 15.40 6.76 21.85
CA ARG A 12 16.39 7.84 21.85
C ARG A 12 15.86 9.03 22.65
N PRO A 13 16.74 9.81 23.30
CA PRO A 13 16.32 11.06 23.92
C PRO A 13 15.61 11.95 22.90
N LEU A 14 14.47 12.54 23.31
CA LEU A 14 13.78 13.52 22.48
C LEU A 14 14.73 14.68 22.17
N PRO A 15 14.71 15.22 20.93
CA PRO A 15 15.51 16.38 20.59
C PRO A 15 15.06 17.57 21.45
N THR A 16 15.99 18.44 21.85
CA THR A 16 15.69 19.64 22.66
C THR A 16 14.60 20.50 22.02
N GLN A 17 14.63 20.60 20.70
CA GLN A 17 13.59 21.18 19.86
C GLN A 17 13.51 20.46 18.51
N VAL A 18 12.35 20.52 17.86
CA VAL A 18 12.19 20.05 16.49
C VAL A 18 12.87 21.04 15.54
N ALA A 19 13.86 20.55 14.78
CA ALA A 19 14.62 21.35 13.84
C ALA A 19 13.72 22.00 12.78
N ASP A 20 13.95 23.30 12.54
CA ASP A 20 13.23 24.14 11.57
C ASP A 20 11.71 24.24 11.76
N ALA A 21 11.13 23.77 12.87
CA ALA A 21 9.68 23.77 13.09
C ALA A 21 9.03 25.16 12.93
N ALA A 22 9.75 26.23 13.28
CA ALA A 22 9.27 27.60 13.13
C ALA A 22 9.05 28.05 11.66
N ARG A 23 9.49 27.27 10.66
CA ARG A 23 9.18 27.53 9.24
C ARG A 23 7.82 26.96 8.82
N TYR A 24 7.20 26.12 9.64
CA TYR A 24 6.03 25.33 9.33
C TYR A 24 4.84 25.73 10.21
N ASP A 25 3.63 25.53 9.70
CA ASP A 25 2.40 25.87 10.41
C ASP A 25 2.01 24.74 11.41
N ALA A 26 2.42 23.50 11.10
CA ALA A 26 2.27 22.33 11.97
C ALA A 26 3.51 21.43 11.96
N VAL A 27 3.63 20.58 12.98
CA VAL A 27 4.58 19.46 13.05
C VAL A 27 3.79 18.15 13.12
N TRP A 28 4.06 17.25 12.17
CA TRP A 28 3.54 15.89 12.17
C TRP A 28 4.66 14.93 12.60
N ALA A 29 4.60 14.50 13.85
CA ALA A 29 5.55 13.58 14.46
C ALA A 29 5.05 12.13 14.33
N ILE A 30 5.75 11.33 13.55
CA ILE A 30 5.55 9.88 13.48
C ILE A 30 6.35 9.26 14.61
N VAL A 31 5.65 8.62 15.54
CA VAL A 31 6.23 8.07 16.77
C VAL A 31 6.51 6.60 16.56
N ARG A 32 7.74 6.20 16.86
CA ARG A 32 8.24 4.85 16.73
C ARG A 32 8.78 4.33 18.06
N ARG A 33 8.70 3.01 18.25
CA ARG A 33 9.31 2.29 19.36
C ARG A 33 10.03 1.08 18.81
N HIS A 34 11.29 0.88 19.17
CA HIS A 34 12.17 -0.12 18.56
C HIS A 34 12.16 -0.09 17.01
N GLY A 35 12.11 1.13 16.44
CA GLY A 35 11.99 1.35 15.00
C GLY A 35 10.61 1.08 14.36
N ILE A 36 9.63 0.58 15.11
CA ILE A 36 8.28 0.28 14.62
C ILE A 36 7.36 1.50 14.83
N PRO A 37 6.64 1.97 13.81
CA PRO A 37 5.70 3.07 13.97
C PRO A 37 4.47 2.64 14.76
N ILE A 38 4.19 3.35 15.86
CA ILE A 38 3.08 3.04 16.78
C ILE A 38 1.93 4.05 16.69
N GLY A 39 2.17 5.18 16.04
CA GLY A 39 1.22 6.26 15.95
C GLY A 39 1.82 7.52 15.36
N GLN A 40 0.98 8.54 15.25
CA GLN A 40 1.38 9.89 14.88
C GLN A 40 0.74 10.92 15.80
N VAL A 41 1.38 12.06 15.86
CA VAL A 41 0.96 13.22 16.62
C VAL A 41 1.08 14.44 15.73
N VAL A 42 0.02 15.24 15.64
CA VAL A 42 0.04 16.53 14.94
C VAL A 42 0.00 17.64 15.97
N ILE A 43 0.92 18.59 15.84
CA ILE A 43 1.05 19.77 16.70
C ILE A 43 0.92 20.99 15.80
N ASP A 44 -0.16 21.75 15.95
CA ASP A 44 -0.29 23.07 15.35
C ASP A 44 0.63 24.03 16.09
N ASN A 45 1.78 24.34 15.49
CA ASN A 45 2.79 25.19 16.12
C ASN A 45 2.75 26.63 15.61
N CYS A 46 1.96 26.94 14.58
CA CYS A 46 1.76 28.29 14.05
C CYS A 46 3.09 29.05 13.83
N ARG A 47 4.11 28.35 13.28
CA ARG A 47 5.46 28.90 13.04
C ARG A 47 6.24 29.27 14.30
N THR A 48 5.94 28.64 15.43
CA THR A 48 6.73 28.73 16.66
C THR A 48 7.60 27.47 16.85
N PRO A 49 8.73 27.55 17.58
CA PRO A 49 9.53 26.37 17.87
C PRO A 49 8.74 25.31 18.68
N VAL A 50 8.87 24.04 18.31
CA VAL A 50 8.30 22.92 19.08
C VAL A 50 9.38 22.34 19.99
N LEU A 51 9.22 22.54 21.29
CA LEU A 51 10.18 22.08 22.31
C LEU A 51 9.93 20.61 22.70
N ALA A 52 10.95 19.96 23.26
CA ALA A 52 10.87 18.59 23.75
C ALA A 52 9.70 18.35 24.74
N ILE A 53 9.42 19.32 25.60
CA ILE A 53 8.33 19.23 26.59
C ILE A 53 6.95 19.20 25.93
N GLN A 54 6.74 20.03 24.90
CA GLN A 54 5.49 20.06 24.15
C GLN A 54 5.31 18.75 23.36
N LEU A 55 6.37 18.30 22.69
CA LEU A 55 6.37 17.02 21.97
C LEU A 55 6.06 15.85 22.92
N ARG A 56 6.70 15.80 24.09
CA ARG A 56 6.44 14.77 25.11
C ARG A 56 4.99 14.78 25.59
N SER A 57 4.49 15.94 26.00
CA SER A 57 3.12 16.10 26.48
C SER A 57 2.11 15.63 25.45
N GLU A 58 2.34 15.96 24.18
CA GLU A 58 1.43 15.60 23.11
C GLU A 58 1.50 14.10 22.75
N ILE A 59 2.68 13.50 22.75
CA ILE A 59 2.86 12.05 22.61
C ILE A 59 2.11 11.32 23.73
N LEU A 60 2.27 11.73 24.98
CA LEU A 60 1.56 11.11 26.10
C LEU A 60 0.04 11.31 26.01
N ARG A 61 -0.41 12.50 25.61
CA ARG A 61 -1.83 12.83 25.48
C ARG A 61 -2.52 11.99 24.39
N GLN A 62 -1.89 11.86 23.22
CA GLN A 62 -2.50 11.19 22.07
C GLN A 62 -2.20 9.69 22.03
N LEU A 63 -1.00 9.27 22.46
CA LEU A 63 -0.51 7.88 22.34
C LEU A 63 -0.31 7.17 23.68
N GLY A 64 -0.56 7.84 24.81
CA GLY A 64 -0.33 7.26 26.14
C GLY A 64 -1.01 5.91 26.35
N LYS A 65 -2.23 5.72 25.82
CA LYS A 65 -2.92 4.43 25.88
C LYS A 65 -2.18 3.33 25.10
N GLN A 66 -1.76 3.61 23.86
CA GLN A 66 -0.97 2.64 23.07
C GLN A 66 0.37 2.33 23.73
N LEU A 67 0.99 3.32 24.37
CA LEU A 67 2.25 3.15 25.10
C LEU A 67 2.08 2.24 26.33
N LEU A 68 1.03 2.45 27.11
CA LEU A 68 0.71 1.65 28.30
C LEU A 68 0.28 0.22 27.94
N GLN A 69 -0.45 0.03 26.85
CA GLN A 69 -0.85 -1.30 26.36
C GLN A 69 0.34 -2.13 25.83
N GLY A 70 1.51 -1.51 25.64
CA GLY A 70 2.74 -2.14 25.17
C GLY A 70 3.80 -2.38 26.25
N GLN A 71 3.44 -2.38 27.53
CA GLN A 71 4.36 -2.69 28.63
C GLN A 71 3.85 -3.86 29.47
N ASP A 72 4.73 -4.82 29.76
CA ASP A 72 4.66 -5.65 30.97
C ASP A 72 4.53 -4.70 32.17
N VAL A 73 3.45 -4.83 32.93
CA VAL A 73 3.07 -3.94 34.06
C VAL A 73 3.97 -4.15 35.30
N HIS A 74 5.20 -4.66 35.13
CA HIS A 74 6.08 -5.02 36.25
C HIS A 74 7.51 -4.48 36.19
N ALA A 75 7.86 -3.58 35.25
CA ALA A 75 9.17 -2.90 35.29
C ALA A 75 9.14 -1.70 36.27
N PRO A 76 9.92 -1.70 37.37
CA PRO A 76 9.94 -0.60 38.35
C PRO A 76 10.45 0.75 37.79
N ASP A 77 11.10 0.75 36.62
CA ASP A 77 11.77 1.94 36.07
C ASP A 77 10.82 2.93 35.36
N PHE A 78 9.64 2.52 34.92
CA PHE A 78 8.72 3.44 34.22
C PHE A 78 8.00 4.40 35.19
N ALA A 79 7.71 3.95 36.42
CA ALA A 79 7.12 4.81 37.44
C ALA A 79 8.09 5.94 37.87
N GLN A 80 9.39 5.69 37.85
CA GLN A 80 10.42 6.71 38.13
C GLN A 80 10.63 7.68 36.96
N ALA A 81 10.42 7.27 35.71
CA ALA A 81 10.56 8.16 34.55
C ALA A 81 9.35 9.10 34.34
N VAL A 82 8.18 8.78 34.92
CA VAL A 82 6.91 9.45 34.58
C VAL A 82 6.15 10.04 35.80
N GLY A 83 6.61 9.81 37.03
CA GLY A 83 6.17 10.59 38.21
C GLY A 83 4.66 10.57 38.53
N CYS A 84 3.89 9.64 37.97
CA CYS A 84 2.44 9.57 38.13
C CYS A 84 2.00 8.12 38.33
N ALA A 85 1.30 7.86 39.44
CA ALA A 85 0.62 6.59 39.69
C ALA A 85 -0.67 6.49 38.85
N PRO A 86 -0.97 5.35 38.21
CA PRO A 86 -2.14 5.21 37.34
C PRO A 86 -3.44 5.07 38.16
N ARG A 87 -4.46 5.86 37.82
CA ARG A 87 -5.85 5.59 38.23
C ARG A 87 -6.56 4.77 37.16
N GLN A 88 -7.17 3.68 37.60
CA GLN A 88 -8.00 2.77 36.82
C GLN A 88 -9.23 3.50 36.24
N ALA A 89 -9.51 3.27 34.96
CA ALA A 89 -10.78 3.58 34.32
C ALA A 89 -11.20 2.37 33.46
N GLY A 90 -12.45 1.96 33.66
CA GLY A 90 -13.00 0.65 33.35
C GLY A 90 -13.40 0.38 31.89
N ALA A 91 -13.74 -0.89 31.71
CA ALA A 91 -14.19 -1.65 30.53
C ALA A 91 -15.35 -0.96 29.75
N GLU A 92 -15.65 -1.27 28.48
CA GLU A 92 -15.78 -2.57 27.82
C GLU A 92 -15.60 -2.42 26.29
N TRP A 93 -14.76 -3.25 25.66
CA TRP A 93 -14.90 -3.70 24.27
C TRP A 93 -14.19 -5.04 24.11
N ALA A 94 -14.75 -5.91 23.26
CA ALA A 94 -14.36 -7.30 23.03
C ALA A 94 -12.84 -7.50 23.03
N ALA A 95 -12.37 -8.56 23.68
CA ALA A 95 -10.96 -8.91 23.85
C ALA A 95 -10.24 -8.97 22.48
N GLU A 96 -9.60 -7.86 22.13
CA GLU A 96 -8.65 -7.71 21.03
C GLU A 96 -7.26 -8.04 21.58
N PRO A 97 -6.41 -8.79 20.86
CA PRO A 97 -5.10 -9.21 21.37
C PRO A 97 -4.24 -8.00 21.72
N GLU A 98 -3.52 -8.11 22.83
CA GLU A 98 -2.75 -7.02 23.42
C GLU A 98 -1.53 -6.67 22.57
N LEU A 99 -1.00 -5.45 22.69
CA LEU A 99 0.23 -5.04 21.99
C LEU A 99 1.43 -5.93 22.41
N ALA A 100 1.37 -6.49 23.63
CA ALA A 100 2.29 -7.49 24.15
C ALA A 100 2.15 -8.87 23.46
N ASP A 101 0.99 -9.22 22.90
CA ASP A 101 0.80 -10.44 22.10
C ASP A 101 1.36 -10.28 20.67
N LEU A 102 1.50 -9.03 20.19
CA LEU A 102 2.02 -8.72 18.85
C LEU A 102 3.55 -8.76 18.79
N LEU A 103 4.26 -8.45 19.88
CA LEU A 103 5.73 -8.37 19.89
C LEU A 103 6.44 -9.74 19.78
N PRO A 104 5.98 -10.83 20.44
CA PRO A 104 6.57 -12.16 20.32
C PRO A 104 6.23 -12.87 19.00
N ALA A 105 5.07 -12.55 18.40
CA ALA A 105 4.65 -13.09 17.10
C ALA A 105 5.49 -12.53 15.93
N LEU A 106 6.11 -11.36 16.12
CA LEU A 106 6.98 -10.68 15.16
C LEU A 106 8.47 -10.98 15.34
N SER A 107 8.85 -11.79 16.34
CA SER A 107 10.17 -12.42 16.32
C SER A 107 10.16 -13.51 15.25
N PRO A 108 11.16 -13.58 14.35
CA PRO A 108 11.22 -14.61 13.32
C PRO A 108 11.48 -15.97 13.98
N LYS A 109 10.44 -16.61 14.52
CA LYS A 109 10.49 -17.99 15.01
C LYS A 109 10.45 -19.02 13.88
N THR A 110 10.69 -18.61 12.64
CA THR A 110 10.79 -19.53 11.50
C THR A 110 12.20 -19.46 10.93
N GLY A 111 12.95 -20.56 11.01
CA GLY A 111 14.24 -20.74 10.32
C GLY A 111 14.18 -20.64 8.79
N ARG A 112 13.00 -20.38 8.21
CA ARG A 112 12.76 -20.31 6.75
C ARG A 112 13.40 -19.07 6.11
N ARG A 113 14.38 -19.33 5.24
CA ARG A 113 14.97 -18.32 4.36
C ARG A 113 14.01 -18.03 3.20
N PHE A 114 13.91 -16.77 2.80
CA PHE A 114 13.17 -16.33 1.61
C PHE A 114 14.14 -15.70 0.63
N PHE A 115 13.85 -15.85 -0.66
CA PHE A 115 14.43 -15.00 -1.70
C PHE A 115 13.40 -13.93 -2.08
N LEU A 116 13.76 -12.66 -1.83
CA LEU A 116 12.96 -11.47 -2.12
C LEU A 116 13.46 -10.80 -3.40
N SER A 117 12.59 -10.67 -4.40
CA SER A 117 12.83 -9.80 -5.56
C SER A 117 12.09 -8.48 -5.36
N VAL A 118 12.81 -7.36 -5.29
CA VAL A 118 12.22 -6.03 -5.24
C VAL A 118 12.12 -5.48 -6.66
N VAL A 119 10.91 -5.23 -7.14
CA VAL A 119 10.61 -4.72 -8.47
C VAL A 119 10.20 -3.25 -8.36
N VAL A 120 10.93 -2.38 -9.08
CA VAL A 120 10.62 -0.96 -9.23
C VAL A 120 10.27 -0.68 -10.67
N CYS A 121 9.03 -0.29 -10.94
CA CYS A 121 8.59 0.11 -12.28
C CYS A 121 8.64 1.63 -12.38
N THR A 122 9.31 2.15 -13.41
CA THR A 122 9.49 3.59 -13.59
C THR A 122 9.28 4.01 -15.04
N ARG A 123 9.01 5.30 -15.23
CA ARG A 123 8.82 5.91 -16.56
C ARG A 123 9.22 7.38 -16.51
N ASP A 124 10.40 7.69 -17.04
CA ASP A 124 10.90 9.06 -17.20
C ASP A 124 10.96 9.85 -15.87
N ARG A 125 11.40 9.21 -14.78
CA ARG A 125 11.57 9.83 -13.45
C ARG A 125 12.96 9.56 -12.85
N PRO A 126 14.04 10.01 -13.50
CA PRO A 126 15.39 9.66 -13.08
C PRO A 126 15.73 10.08 -11.65
N GLN A 127 15.28 11.26 -11.19
CA GLN A 127 15.60 11.75 -9.84
C GLN A 127 14.88 10.97 -8.74
N ASP A 128 13.61 10.63 -8.95
CA ASP A 128 12.85 9.83 -7.98
C ASP A 128 13.44 8.41 -7.93
N LEU A 129 13.69 7.80 -9.10
CA LEU A 129 14.32 6.49 -9.19
C LEU A 129 15.69 6.43 -8.48
N GLN A 130 16.56 7.40 -8.73
CA GLN A 130 17.88 7.46 -8.09
C GLN A 130 17.76 7.46 -6.56
N MET A 131 16.88 8.32 -6.03
CA MET A 131 16.60 8.42 -4.61
C MET A 131 16.03 7.12 -4.01
N CYS A 132 15.16 6.42 -4.75
CA CYS A 132 14.64 5.13 -4.33
C CYS A 132 15.75 4.06 -4.32
N LEU A 133 16.54 3.96 -5.38
CA LEU A 133 17.64 3.00 -5.52
C LEU A 133 18.71 3.17 -4.45
N GLU A 134 19.08 4.41 -4.10
CA GLU A 134 20.01 4.71 -2.99
C GLU A 134 19.57 4.04 -1.68
N THR A 135 18.26 3.98 -1.41
CA THR A 135 17.74 3.30 -0.21
C THR A 135 17.64 1.79 -0.36
N LEU A 136 17.28 1.30 -1.56
CA LEU A 136 17.13 -0.12 -1.82
C LEU A 136 18.46 -0.88 -1.81
N VAL A 137 19.53 -0.28 -2.34
CA VAL A 137 20.85 -0.93 -2.37
C VAL A 137 21.53 -0.95 -1.00
N ALA A 138 21.07 -0.10 -0.07
CA ALA A 138 21.52 -0.07 1.32
C ALA A 138 20.73 -1.03 2.23
N LEU A 139 19.79 -1.82 1.68
CA LEU A 139 19.00 -2.76 2.47
C LEU A 139 19.85 -3.92 2.98
N GLU A 140 19.59 -4.31 4.23
CA GLU A 140 20.21 -5.47 4.85
C GLU A 140 19.17 -6.60 4.93
N PRO A 141 19.18 -7.58 4.00
CA PRO A 141 18.21 -8.67 4.02
C PRO A 141 18.43 -9.68 5.17
N GLY A 142 19.50 -9.50 5.96
CA GLY A 142 19.89 -10.41 7.03
C GLY A 142 20.11 -11.82 6.48
N ARG A 143 19.34 -12.79 6.98
CA ARG A 143 19.38 -14.18 6.50
C ARG A 143 18.75 -14.39 5.12
N HIS A 144 17.95 -13.45 4.61
CA HIS A 144 17.22 -13.59 3.36
C HIS A 144 18.14 -13.35 2.14
N GLN A 145 17.69 -13.73 0.95
CA GLN A 145 18.32 -13.29 -0.30
C GLN A 145 17.52 -12.13 -0.87
N LEU A 146 18.19 -11.21 -1.55
CA LEU A 146 17.59 -10.03 -2.14
C LEU A 146 18.17 -9.77 -3.52
N GLU A 147 17.31 -9.50 -4.49
CA GLU A 147 17.68 -8.89 -5.78
C GLU A 147 16.79 -7.67 -6.04
N ILE A 148 17.28 -6.73 -6.83
CA ILE A 148 16.55 -5.52 -7.21
C ILE A 148 16.42 -5.51 -8.73
N ILE A 149 15.21 -5.29 -9.22
CA ILE A 149 14.87 -5.26 -10.64
C ILE A 149 14.21 -3.92 -10.93
N VAL A 150 14.80 -3.14 -11.82
CA VAL A 150 14.19 -1.92 -12.36
C VAL A 150 13.59 -2.24 -13.71
N VAL A 151 12.30 -1.97 -13.86
CA VAL A 151 11.59 -2.10 -15.13
C VAL A 151 11.36 -0.73 -15.72
N ASP A 152 12.06 -0.43 -16.81
CA ASP A 152 11.89 0.78 -17.59
C ASP A 152 10.69 0.67 -18.52
N ASN A 153 9.67 1.48 -18.28
CA ASN A 153 8.46 1.54 -19.08
C ASN A 153 8.46 2.67 -20.13
N ASN A 154 9.64 3.21 -20.46
CA ASN A 154 9.92 4.00 -21.65
C ASN A 154 11.43 3.97 -22.03
N PRO A 155 11.99 2.79 -22.41
CA PRO A 155 13.43 2.64 -22.69
C PRO A 155 13.96 3.53 -23.82
N ALA A 156 13.08 4.00 -24.71
CA ALA A 156 13.46 4.91 -25.78
C ALA A 156 13.95 6.29 -25.28
N SER A 157 13.66 6.67 -24.03
CA SER A 157 14.14 7.95 -23.48
C SER A 157 15.58 7.91 -22.98
N GLY A 158 16.13 6.71 -22.71
CA GLY A 158 17.47 6.52 -22.14
C GLY A 158 17.63 7.03 -20.69
N GLN A 159 16.59 7.62 -20.08
CA GLN A 159 16.71 8.26 -18.76
C GLN A 159 16.85 7.25 -17.63
N THR A 160 16.09 6.16 -17.67
CA THR A 160 16.13 5.11 -16.64
C THR A 160 17.44 4.33 -16.72
N GLU A 161 17.85 3.93 -17.92
CA GLU A 161 19.10 3.20 -18.16
C GLU A 161 20.31 3.99 -17.63
N ALA A 162 20.36 5.30 -17.87
CA ALA A 162 21.41 6.17 -17.35
C ALA A 162 21.50 6.15 -15.82
N VAL A 163 20.36 6.15 -15.10
CA VAL A 163 20.36 6.04 -13.63
C VAL A 163 20.79 4.64 -13.19
N VAL A 164 20.28 3.59 -13.82
CA VAL A 164 20.58 2.20 -13.41
C VAL A 164 22.06 1.86 -13.63
N ALA A 165 22.74 2.50 -14.58
CA ALA A 165 24.18 2.33 -14.80
C ALA A 165 25.04 2.65 -13.55
N ASP A 166 24.57 3.53 -12.68
CA ASP A 166 25.26 3.88 -11.42
C ASP A 166 25.07 2.81 -10.31
N PHE A 167 24.21 1.81 -10.54
CA PHE A 167 23.86 0.76 -9.58
C PHE A 167 24.09 -0.64 -10.18
N PRO A 168 25.34 -1.14 -10.29
CA PRO A 168 25.66 -2.38 -11.00
C PRO A 168 25.01 -3.66 -10.41
N GLN A 169 24.57 -3.62 -9.16
CA GLN A 169 23.81 -4.69 -8.49
C GLN A 169 22.32 -4.72 -8.87
N VAL A 170 21.81 -3.70 -9.56
CA VAL A 170 20.41 -3.59 -9.99
C VAL A 170 20.27 -4.20 -11.38
N ARG A 171 19.29 -5.10 -11.54
CA ARG A 171 18.95 -5.68 -12.83
C ARG A 171 18.02 -4.77 -13.59
N TYR A 172 18.41 -4.39 -14.81
CA TYR A 172 17.59 -3.61 -15.73
C TYR A 172 16.70 -4.52 -16.60
N GLU A 173 15.43 -4.14 -16.78
CA GLU A 173 14.50 -4.78 -17.70
C GLU A 173 13.72 -3.71 -18.49
N ALA A 174 13.63 -3.86 -19.81
CA ALA A 174 12.87 -2.95 -20.67
C ALA A 174 11.45 -3.49 -20.94
N GLU A 175 10.44 -2.62 -20.85
CA GLU A 175 9.06 -2.89 -21.28
C GLU A 175 8.55 -1.78 -22.21
N LEU A 176 8.37 -2.13 -23.49
CA LEU A 176 7.99 -1.20 -24.55
C LEU A 176 6.50 -0.81 -24.50
N ARG A 177 5.65 -1.63 -23.89
CA ARG A 177 4.20 -1.38 -23.82
C ARG A 177 3.90 -0.42 -22.67
N PRO A 178 3.34 0.78 -22.93
CA PRO A 178 3.04 1.73 -21.88
C PRO A 178 1.97 1.20 -20.92
N GLY A 179 2.26 1.21 -19.63
CA GLY A 179 1.34 0.83 -18.56
C GLY A 179 2.03 0.13 -17.40
N VAL A 180 1.65 0.51 -16.17
CA VAL A 180 2.29 -0.05 -14.97
C VAL A 180 2.06 -1.56 -14.84
N ALA A 181 0.90 -2.07 -15.27
CA ALA A 181 0.62 -3.51 -15.25
C ALA A 181 1.58 -4.30 -16.14
N TYR A 182 1.92 -3.78 -17.33
CA TYR A 182 2.94 -4.38 -18.19
C TYR A 182 4.31 -4.40 -17.50
N GLY A 183 4.72 -3.27 -16.92
CA GLY A 183 5.98 -3.17 -16.17
C GLY A 183 6.03 -4.15 -15.00
N ARG A 184 4.97 -4.23 -14.19
CA ARG A 184 4.91 -5.14 -13.03
C ARG A 184 4.89 -6.61 -13.43
N ASN A 185 4.19 -6.96 -14.51
CA ASN A 185 4.20 -8.32 -15.06
C ASN A 185 5.58 -8.69 -15.62
N LYS A 186 6.25 -7.77 -16.33
CA LYS A 186 7.63 -7.96 -16.80
C LYS A 186 8.59 -8.20 -15.63
N GLY A 187 8.48 -7.40 -14.56
CA GLY A 187 9.27 -7.60 -13.34
C GLY A 187 8.94 -8.91 -12.61
N LEU A 188 7.66 -9.29 -12.53
CA LEU A 188 7.21 -10.56 -11.96
C LEU A 188 7.80 -11.78 -12.68
N ILE A 189 7.85 -11.72 -14.01
CA ILE A 189 8.43 -12.77 -14.85
C ILE A 189 9.96 -12.83 -14.65
N ALA A 190 10.62 -11.67 -14.60
CA ALA A 190 12.07 -11.58 -14.43
C ALA A 190 12.56 -11.97 -13.02
N ALA A 191 11.71 -11.81 -12.00
CA ALA A 191 11.99 -12.10 -10.60
C ALA A 191 12.31 -13.59 -10.37
N LYS A 192 13.38 -13.86 -9.64
CA LYS A 192 13.82 -15.19 -9.21
C LYS A 192 13.35 -15.55 -7.80
N GLY A 193 12.95 -14.56 -7.01
CA GLY A 193 12.51 -14.72 -5.64
C GLY A 193 11.18 -15.44 -5.50
N ASP A 194 11.03 -16.16 -4.38
CA ASP A 194 9.77 -16.79 -3.97
C ASP A 194 8.74 -15.72 -3.54
N ILE A 195 9.25 -14.58 -3.06
CA ILE A 195 8.47 -13.39 -2.72
C ILE A 195 8.88 -12.27 -3.67
N VAL A 196 7.90 -11.64 -4.31
CA VAL A 196 8.10 -10.49 -5.19
C VAL A 196 7.46 -9.27 -4.54
N ALA A 197 8.28 -8.26 -4.23
CA ALA A 197 7.80 -7.00 -3.70
C ALA A 197 7.82 -5.90 -4.76
N TYR A 198 6.84 -5.00 -4.69
CA TYR A 198 6.73 -3.82 -5.52
C TYR A 198 6.92 -2.59 -4.65
N ILE A 199 7.79 -1.70 -5.12
CA ILE A 199 8.08 -0.40 -4.55
C ILE A 199 8.00 0.63 -5.68
N ASP A 200 7.30 1.74 -5.47
CA ASP A 200 7.23 2.81 -6.46
C ASP A 200 8.56 3.60 -6.51
N ASP A 201 8.85 4.23 -7.65
CA ASP A 201 10.09 4.99 -7.83
C ASP A 201 10.18 6.25 -6.97
N ASP A 202 9.07 6.75 -6.43
CA ASP A 202 8.97 7.92 -5.56
C ASP A 202 8.94 7.55 -4.05
N VAL A 203 9.55 6.42 -3.68
CA VAL A 203 9.57 5.85 -2.31
C VAL A 203 10.99 5.73 -1.71
N LYS A 204 11.13 6.02 -0.41
CA LYS A 204 12.30 5.66 0.42
C LYS A 204 11.99 4.50 1.33
N VAL A 205 12.87 3.50 1.35
CA VAL A 205 12.69 2.26 2.13
C VAL A 205 13.63 2.23 3.35
N PRO A 206 13.11 2.01 4.58
CA PRO A 206 13.96 1.80 5.76
C PRO A 206 14.79 0.52 5.70
N ALA A 207 16.01 0.52 6.25
CA ALA A 207 16.93 -0.62 6.22
C ALA A 207 16.34 -1.95 6.76
N HIS A 208 15.47 -1.87 7.77
CA HIS A 208 14.83 -3.05 8.39
C HIS A 208 13.61 -3.57 7.62
N TRP A 209 13.16 -2.88 6.58
CA TRP A 209 11.94 -3.20 5.84
C TRP A 209 11.89 -4.65 5.31
N PRO A 210 12.96 -5.26 4.75
CA PRO A 210 12.89 -6.64 4.26
C PRO A 210 12.46 -7.62 5.34
N SER A 211 13.02 -7.49 6.55
CA SER A 211 12.67 -8.37 7.66
C SER A 211 11.21 -8.21 8.09
N ARG A 212 10.64 -7.01 8.00
CA ARG A 212 9.27 -6.71 8.41
C ARG A 212 8.26 -7.16 7.35
N ILE A 213 8.49 -6.86 6.07
CA ILE A 213 7.57 -7.24 4.99
C ILE A 213 7.55 -8.77 4.79
N LEU A 214 8.66 -9.45 5.08
CA LEU A 214 8.77 -10.91 4.97
C LEU A 214 8.18 -11.66 6.16
N ALA A 215 8.08 -11.03 7.34
CA ALA A 215 7.68 -11.72 8.57
C ALA A 215 6.31 -12.42 8.47
N PRO A 216 5.24 -11.81 7.91
CA PRO A 216 3.94 -12.47 7.83
C PRO A 216 3.91 -13.70 6.91
N PHE A 217 4.84 -13.81 5.95
CA PHE A 217 4.93 -14.98 5.06
C PHE A 217 5.42 -16.26 5.76
N ALA A 218 5.80 -16.17 7.04
CA ALA A 218 5.98 -17.34 7.90
C ALA A 218 4.71 -18.22 7.96
N ASP A 219 3.53 -17.60 7.87
CA ASP A 219 2.29 -18.31 7.62
C ASP A 219 2.14 -18.59 6.11
N GLU A 220 2.08 -19.86 5.73
CA GLU A 220 1.98 -20.25 4.32
C GLU A 220 0.66 -19.82 3.67
N ARG A 221 -0.39 -19.57 4.46
CA ARG A 221 -1.69 -19.08 3.99
C ARG A 221 -1.64 -17.62 3.54
N VAL A 222 -0.63 -16.86 4.02
CA VAL A 222 -0.41 -15.48 3.62
C VAL A 222 0.27 -15.47 2.24
N MET A 223 -0.45 -14.92 1.27
CA MET A 223 -0.01 -14.80 -0.13
C MET A 223 0.29 -13.37 -0.55
N CYS A 224 -0.19 -12.38 0.20
CA CYS A 224 0.06 -10.97 -0.05
C CYS A 224 0.27 -10.23 1.27
N VAL A 225 1.27 -9.36 1.33
CA VAL A 225 1.54 -8.48 2.46
C VAL A 225 1.67 -7.05 1.95
N SER A 226 0.86 -6.13 2.44
CA SER A 226 1.04 -4.69 2.21
C SER A 226 1.60 -4.01 3.45
N GLY A 227 2.38 -2.96 3.25
CA GLY A 227 2.98 -2.19 4.34
C GLY A 227 2.41 -0.79 4.48
N LEU A 228 2.74 -0.13 5.59
CA LEU A 228 2.36 1.27 5.82
C LEU A 228 3.10 2.21 4.85
N VAL A 229 2.39 3.18 4.29
CA VAL A 229 2.95 4.21 3.42
C VAL A 229 2.75 5.56 4.10
N LEU A 230 3.86 6.23 4.41
CA LEU A 230 3.89 7.52 5.12
C LEU A 230 4.31 8.64 4.16
N PRO A 231 3.83 9.88 4.37
CA PRO A 231 4.31 11.02 3.61
C PRO A 231 5.80 11.25 3.85
N LEU A 232 6.59 11.38 2.79
CA LEU A 232 8.00 11.78 2.90
C LEU A 232 8.13 13.27 3.31
N GLU A 233 7.24 14.10 2.79
CA GLU A 233 7.23 15.56 2.98
C GLU A 233 5.81 16.13 2.81
N MET A 234 5.53 17.27 3.45
CA MET A 234 4.31 18.06 3.29
C MET A 234 4.63 19.56 3.21
N GLU A 235 5.30 19.94 2.13
CA GLU A 235 5.77 21.31 1.87
C GLU A 235 4.72 22.16 1.13
N ASN A 236 3.70 21.55 0.55
CA ASN A 236 2.72 22.24 -0.30
C ASN A 236 1.27 21.78 -0.08
N GLU A 237 0.33 22.62 -0.52
CA GLU A 237 -1.12 22.39 -0.36
C GLU A 237 -1.57 21.06 -0.98
N SER A 238 -0.98 20.63 -2.10
CA SER A 238 -1.34 19.35 -2.71
C SER A 238 -0.98 18.14 -1.85
N GLN A 239 0.16 18.18 -1.15
CA GLN A 239 0.55 17.11 -0.24
C GLN A 239 -0.41 17.03 0.96
N GLU A 240 -0.69 18.18 1.59
CA GLU A 240 -1.67 18.29 2.69
C GLU A 240 -3.06 17.78 2.31
N MET A 241 -3.55 18.20 1.14
CA MET A 241 -4.87 17.81 0.66
C MET A 241 -4.94 16.32 0.32
N PHE A 242 -3.82 15.70 -0.06
CA PHE A 242 -3.74 14.25 -0.28
C PHE A 242 -3.83 13.47 1.03
N GLU A 243 -3.18 13.94 2.10
CA GLU A 243 -3.32 13.37 3.44
C GLU A 243 -4.75 13.51 3.96
N LYS A 244 -5.38 14.69 3.78
CA LYS A 244 -6.80 14.91 4.12
C LYS A 244 -7.78 14.07 3.30
N TYR A 245 -7.44 13.70 2.06
CA TYR A 245 -8.21 12.75 1.26
C TYR A 245 -8.20 11.34 1.88
N GLY A 246 -7.14 11.00 2.62
CA GLY A 246 -6.94 9.70 3.25
C GLY A 246 -5.65 9.00 2.79
N ALA A 247 -4.85 9.62 1.92
CA ALA A 247 -3.54 9.15 1.45
C ALA A 247 -3.43 7.63 1.21
N LEU A 248 -2.24 7.07 1.45
CA LEU A 248 -1.91 5.66 1.25
C LEU A 248 -1.77 4.88 2.58
N GLY A 249 -1.63 5.56 3.71
CA GLY A 249 -1.48 4.92 5.02
C GLY A 249 -2.79 4.34 5.57
N ARG A 250 -2.74 3.18 6.23
CA ARG A 250 -3.92 2.48 6.81
C ARG A 250 -3.82 2.27 8.32
N GLY A 251 -3.14 3.20 8.96
CA GLY A 251 -2.94 3.21 10.41
C GLY A 251 -1.80 2.31 10.86
N TYR A 252 -1.66 2.20 12.17
CA TYR A 252 -0.49 1.61 12.83
C TYR A 252 -0.77 0.22 13.41
N ARG A 253 -1.91 -0.39 13.04
CA ARG A 253 -2.33 -1.70 13.54
C ARG A 253 -2.31 -2.73 12.42
N PRO A 254 -1.76 -3.94 12.66
CA PRO A 254 -1.85 -5.01 11.69
C PRO A 254 -3.30 -5.39 11.39
N ARG A 255 -3.57 -5.81 10.16
CA ARG A 255 -4.91 -6.25 9.74
C ARG A 255 -4.79 -7.50 8.88
N LEU A 256 -5.64 -8.48 9.14
CA LEU A 256 -5.72 -9.72 8.37
C LEU A 256 -7.01 -9.72 7.55
N PHE A 257 -6.90 -10.04 6.28
CA PHE A 257 -8.01 -10.13 5.34
C PHE A 257 -8.04 -11.53 4.75
N ASP A 258 -9.11 -12.26 5.05
CA ASP A 258 -9.31 -13.66 4.68
C ASP A 258 -10.64 -13.85 3.94
N GLU A 259 -11.05 -15.11 3.79
CA GLU A 259 -12.32 -15.47 3.20
C GLU A 259 -13.53 -14.86 3.95
N ARG A 260 -13.46 -14.73 5.28
CA ARG A 260 -14.55 -14.11 6.06
C ARG A 260 -14.71 -12.64 5.69
N PHE A 261 -13.60 -11.92 5.55
CA PHE A 261 -13.62 -10.57 5.02
C PHE A 261 -14.20 -10.55 3.60
N PHE A 262 -13.71 -11.43 2.71
CA PHE A 262 -14.15 -11.48 1.32
C PHE A 262 -15.63 -11.82 1.16
N ARG A 263 -16.21 -12.71 1.96
CA ARG A 263 -17.63 -13.12 1.86
C ARG A 263 -18.59 -12.17 2.55
N SER A 264 -18.11 -11.10 3.17
CA SER A 264 -18.97 -10.11 3.82
C SER A 264 -19.95 -9.50 2.81
N PRO A 265 -21.28 -9.62 3.04
CA PRO A 265 -22.30 -9.16 2.09
C PRO A 265 -22.42 -7.63 2.08
N LYS A 266 -21.80 -6.94 3.04
CA LYS A 266 -21.96 -5.50 3.26
C LYS A 266 -21.01 -4.65 2.42
N HIS A 267 -19.90 -5.21 1.94
CA HIS A 267 -18.85 -4.43 1.30
C HIS A 267 -18.21 -5.20 0.15
N VAL A 268 -17.92 -4.48 -0.95
CA VAL A 268 -16.97 -4.96 -1.96
C VAL A 268 -15.57 -4.95 -1.36
N VAL A 269 -14.62 -5.65 -1.98
CA VAL A 269 -13.21 -5.50 -1.61
C VAL A 269 -12.80 -4.05 -1.92
N HIS A 270 -12.66 -3.25 -0.86
CA HIS A 270 -12.38 -1.84 -0.97
C HIS A 270 -10.90 -1.63 -1.29
N THR A 271 -10.68 -0.84 -2.34
CA THR A 271 -9.39 -0.35 -2.85
C THR A 271 -8.40 -0.02 -1.75
N TRP A 272 -8.89 0.65 -0.71
CA TRP A 272 -8.04 1.33 0.24
C TRP A 272 -7.69 0.45 1.44
N ASP A 273 -8.53 -0.51 1.84
CA ASP A 273 -8.29 -1.28 3.07
C ASP A 273 -7.04 -2.16 3.01
N LEU A 274 -6.67 -2.62 1.81
CA LEU A 274 -5.64 -3.62 1.59
C LEU A 274 -4.24 -3.04 1.34
N GLY A 275 -4.09 -1.72 1.36
CA GLY A 275 -2.86 -1.03 0.97
C GLY A 275 -2.75 -0.79 -0.54
N GLY A 276 -1.56 -0.41 -1.01
CA GLY A 276 -1.30 -0.14 -2.42
C GLY A 276 0.05 -0.68 -2.87
N THR A 277 0.21 -0.83 -4.17
CA THR A 277 1.44 -1.40 -4.77
C THR A 277 2.72 -0.58 -4.57
N ALA A 278 2.62 0.64 -4.02
CA ALA A 278 3.78 1.40 -3.56
C ALA A 278 4.58 0.69 -2.45
N ASN A 279 3.96 -0.27 -1.74
CA ASN A 279 4.59 -1.08 -0.70
C ASN A 279 3.81 -2.39 -0.49
N VAL A 280 4.04 -3.35 -1.39
CA VAL A 280 3.39 -4.66 -1.30
C VAL A 280 4.36 -5.77 -1.68
N ALA A 281 4.21 -6.94 -1.06
CA ALA A 281 4.89 -8.17 -1.41
C ALA A 281 3.86 -9.26 -1.69
N ILE A 282 4.12 -10.10 -2.69
CA ILE A 282 3.29 -11.25 -3.04
C ILE A 282 4.14 -12.51 -3.08
N ARG A 283 3.56 -13.64 -2.66
CA ARG A 283 4.17 -14.95 -2.85
C ARG A 283 4.00 -15.37 -4.30
N LYS A 284 5.09 -15.64 -5.01
CA LYS A 284 5.06 -15.98 -6.45
C LYS A 284 4.24 -17.23 -6.75
N SER A 285 4.10 -18.14 -5.79
CA SER A 285 3.28 -19.35 -5.92
C SER A 285 1.77 -19.09 -5.95
N VAL A 286 1.29 -17.85 -5.73
CA VAL A 286 -0.14 -17.50 -5.83
C VAL A 286 -0.62 -17.39 -7.29
N LEU A 287 0.30 -17.25 -8.24
CA LEU A 287 -0.03 -16.95 -9.64
C LEU A 287 -0.90 -17.98 -10.37
N PRO A 288 -0.82 -19.30 -10.10
CA PRO A 288 -1.75 -20.26 -10.68
C PRO A 288 -3.22 -19.97 -10.31
N ASP A 289 -3.46 -19.45 -9.11
CA ASP A 289 -4.81 -19.18 -8.60
C ASP A 289 -5.26 -17.75 -8.92
N SER A 290 -4.35 -16.78 -8.80
CA SER A 290 -4.68 -15.38 -9.00
C SER A 290 -4.56 -14.94 -10.45
N GLY A 291 -3.57 -15.43 -11.21
CA GLY A 291 -3.06 -14.80 -12.44
C GLY A 291 -2.14 -13.61 -12.16
N MET A 292 -1.62 -12.96 -13.21
CA MET A 292 -0.78 -11.74 -13.12
C MET A 292 -1.63 -10.46 -13.05
N PHE A 293 -1.03 -9.26 -13.04
CA PHE A 293 -1.77 -7.99 -13.02
C PHE A 293 -2.55 -7.81 -14.33
N ASP A 294 -3.79 -7.31 -14.24
CA ASP A 294 -4.66 -7.07 -15.40
C ASP A 294 -4.12 -5.91 -16.25
N GLU A 295 -3.68 -6.22 -17.46
CA GLU A 295 -3.09 -5.27 -18.41
C GLU A 295 -4.08 -4.21 -18.94
N THR A 296 -5.38 -4.33 -18.64
CA THR A 296 -6.41 -3.31 -18.94
C THR A 296 -6.63 -2.32 -17.81
N LEU A 297 -6.07 -2.58 -16.64
CA LEU A 297 -6.18 -1.74 -15.46
C LEU A 297 -4.86 -1.00 -15.21
N GLY A 298 -4.93 0.14 -14.52
CA GLY A 298 -3.76 0.84 -14.00
C GLY A 298 -3.29 2.09 -14.75
N PRO A 299 -2.32 2.82 -14.17
CA PRO A 299 -1.62 3.90 -14.84
C PRO A 299 -1.10 3.50 -16.22
N GLY A 300 -1.31 4.38 -17.21
CA GLY A 300 -1.01 4.12 -18.62
C GLY A 300 -2.15 3.45 -19.39
N GLN A 301 -3.17 2.93 -18.70
CA GLN A 301 -4.43 2.48 -19.32
C GLN A 301 -5.53 3.56 -19.21
N PRO A 302 -6.59 3.49 -20.05
CA PRO A 302 -7.73 4.42 -19.95
C PRO A 302 -8.36 4.49 -18.54
N THR A 303 -8.28 3.41 -17.77
CA THR A 303 -8.81 3.22 -16.40
C THR A 303 -8.00 3.96 -15.33
N GLY A 304 -6.70 4.13 -15.51
CA GLY A 304 -5.85 4.99 -14.68
C GLY A 304 -5.36 4.42 -13.36
N VAL A 305 -6.12 3.52 -12.70
CA VAL A 305 -5.72 2.66 -11.56
C VAL A 305 -6.55 1.36 -11.56
N GLY A 306 -6.22 0.41 -10.69
CA GLY A 306 -7.09 -0.70 -10.27
C GLY A 306 -6.50 -2.09 -10.44
N GLU A 307 -5.34 -2.20 -11.06
CA GLU A 307 -4.59 -3.41 -11.34
C GLU A 307 -4.18 -4.16 -10.07
N ASP A 308 -3.79 -3.43 -9.03
CA ASP A 308 -3.33 -3.97 -7.77
C ASP A 308 -4.48 -4.47 -6.90
N ILE A 309 -5.54 -3.67 -6.78
CA ILE A 309 -6.76 -4.08 -6.07
C ILE A 309 -7.35 -5.33 -6.72
N TYR A 310 -7.33 -5.42 -8.05
CA TYR A 310 -7.84 -6.59 -8.74
C TYR A 310 -6.96 -7.83 -8.55
N MET A 311 -5.64 -7.66 -8.35
CA MET A 311 -4.78 -8.73 -7.87
C MET A 311 -5.21 -9.18 -6.47
N PHE A 312 -5.34 -8.25 -5.50
CA PHE A 312 -5.71 -8.61 -4.13
C PHE A 312 -7.09 -9.24 -4.04
N TYR A 313 -8.05 -8.75 -4.83
CA TYR A 313 -9.38 -9.33 -4.97
C TYR A 313 -9.32 -10.79 -5.41
N ARG A 314 -8.51 -11.12 -6.43
CA ARG A 314 -8.38 -12.50 -6.92
C ARG A 314 -7.68 -13.41 -5.91
N ILE A 315 -6.67 -12.91 -5.20
CA ILE A 315 -6.02 -13.65 -4.09
C ILE A 315 -7.06 -14.00 -3.02
N LEU A 316 -7.86 -13.03 -2.57
CA LEU A 316 -8.91 -13.25 -1.57
C LEU A 316 -10.02 -14.16 -2.10
N LYS A 317 -10.42 -14.01 -3.36
CA LYS A 317 -11.44 -14.86 -4.02
C LYS A 317 -10.99 -16.32 -4.10
N ALA A 318 -9.68 -16.57 -4.25
CA ALA A 318 -9.09 -17.90 -4.22
C ALA A 318 -8.99 -18.50 -2.79
N GLY A 319 -9.41 -17.78 -1.75
CA GLY A 319 -9.40 -18.25 -0.36
C GLY A 319 -8.09 -18.00 0.40
N HIS A 320 -7.15 -17.25 -0.20
CA HIS A 320 -5.88 -16.91 0.42
C HIS A 320 -5.97 -15.68 1.33
N ILE A 321 -4.93 -15.46 2.14
CA ILE A 321 -4.86 -14.33 3.08
C ILE A 321 -4.02 -13.18 2.50
N CYS A 322 -4.58 -11.97 2.60
CA CYS A 322 -3.84 -10.72 2.48
C CYS A 322 -3.60 -10.13 3.88
N TYR A 323 -2.38 -9.67 4.17
CA TYR A 323 -2.00 -9.13 5.48
C TYR A 323 -1.48 -7.70 5.36
N TYR A 324 -1.87 -6.84 6.27
CA TYR A 324 -1.34 -5.48 6.39
C TYR A 324 -0.36 -5.41 7.55
N GLU A 325 0.91 -5.13 7.27
CA GLU A 325 2.00 -5.06 8.23
C GLU A 325 2.52 -3.62 8.37
N PRO A 326 2.01 -2.84 9.35
CA PRO A 326 2.41 -1.45 9.52
C PRO A 326 3.88 -1.28 9.95
N ALA A 327 4.53 -2.30 10.51
CA ALA A 327 5.95 -2.26 10.81
C ALA A 327 6.82 -2.25 9.53
N ALA A 328 6.30 -2.76 8.41
CA ALA A 328 6.94 -2.70 7.11
C ALA A 328 6.64 -1.36 6.41
N TYR A 329 6.95 -0.23 7.06
CA TYR A 329 6.61 1.08 6.52
C TYR A 329 7.61 1.58 5.47
N VAL A 330 7.14 2.48 4.60
CA VAL A 330 7.97 3.24 3.64
C VAL A 330 7.57 4.72 3.61
N TRP A 331 8.43 5.56 3.06
CA TRP A 331 8.15 6.99 2.86
C TRP A 331 7.88 7.28 1.40
N HIS A 332 6.75 7.88 1.08
CA HIS A 332 6.32 8.15 -0.29
C HIS A 332 6.24 9.66 -0.54
N LYS A 333 6.81 10.11 -1.65
CA LYS A 333 6.75 11.52 -2.10
C LYS A 333 5.44 11.78 -2.84
N HIS A 334 4.55 12.59 -2.27
CA HIS A 334 3.32 12.94 -2.99
C HIS A 334 3.54 14.00 -4.07
N ARG A 335 2.54 14.14 -4.93
CA ARG A 335 2.53 15.14 -6.00
C ARG A 335 2.60 16.54 -5.41
N THR A 336 3.51 17.35 -5.95
CA THR A 336 3.83 18.70 -5.44
C THR A 336 2.96 19.81 -6.03
N THR A 337 2.07 19.49 -6.97
CA THR A 337 1.17 20.48 -7.59
C THR A 337 -0.29 20.05 -7.50
N MET A 338 -1.18 21.02 -7.30
CA MET A 338 -2.63 20.79 -7.32
C MET A 338 -3.14 20.22 -8.64
N ARG A 339 -2.49 20.53 -9.77
CA ARG A 339 -2.83 19.95 -11.08
C ARG A 339 -2.56 18.44 -11.08
N ALA A 340 -1.39 18.02 -10.62
CA ALA A 340 -1.03 16.61 -10.54
C ALA A 340 -1.90 15.85 -9.53
N LEU A 341 -2.19 16.45 -8.37
CA LEU A 341 -3.13 15.87 -7.39
C LEU A 341 -4.53 15.68 -7.98
N ARG A 342 -5.09 16.70 -8.65
CA ARG A 342 -6.41 16.58 -9.30
C ARG A 342 -6.43 15.43 -10.31
N GLN A 343 -5.39 15.31 -11.13
CA GLN A 343 -5.28 14.22 -12.09
C GLN A 343 -5.20 12.84 -11.40
N GLN A 344 -4.47 12.74 -10.30
CA GLN A 344 -4.36 11.54 -9.48
C GLN A 344 -5.72 11.14 -8.88
N LEU A 345 -6.42 12.05 -8.20
CA LEU A 345 -7.73 11.80 -7.58
C LEU A 345 -8.81 11.46 -8.60
N TYR A 346 -8.80 12.14 -9.75
CA TYR A 346 -9.67 11.80 -10.88
C TYR A 346 -9.42 10.36 -11.37
N ASN A 347 -8.15 9.98 -11.54
CA ASN A 347 -7.78 8.63 -11.96
C ASN A 347 -8.15 7.58 -10.90
N TYR A 348 -7.96 7.88 -9.61
CA TYR A 348 -8.33 6.98 -8.50
C TYR A 348 -9.81 6.60 -8.54
N ASN A 349 -10.67 7.59 -8.71
CA ASN A 349 -12.12 7.37 -8.71
C ASN A 349 -12.62 6.73 -10.01
N LYS A 350 -12.04 7.12 -11.15
CA LYS A 350 -12.28 6.47 -12.44
C LYS A 350 -11.89 5.00 -12.41
N GLY A 351 -10.68 4.70 -11.95
CA GLY A 351 -10.15 3.34 -11.87
C GLY A 351 -10.85 2.49 -10.82
N GLN A 352 -11.28 3.06 -9.69
CA GLN A 352 -12.10 2.35 -8.70
C GLN A 352 -13.39 1.80 -9.33
N THR A 353 -14.12 2.61 -10.09
CA THR A 353 -15.32 2.13 -10.80
C THR A 353 -14.95 1.13 -11.90
N SER A 354 -13.85 1.34 -12.64
CA SER A 354 -13.41 0.39 -13.67
C SER A 354 -13.04 -0.99 -13.10
N TYR A 355 -12.33 -1.04 -11.97
CA TYR A 355 -12.02 -2.26 -11.25
C TYR A 355 -13.30 -2.96 -10.76
N GLN A 356 -14.23 -2.22 -10.16
CA GLN A 356 -15.49 -2.80 -9.70
C GLN A 356 -16.31 -3.39 -10.87
N LEU A 357 -16.32 -2.73 -12.02
CA LEU A 357 -16.94 -3.29 -13.23
C LEU A 357 -16.18 -4.53 -13.74
N ARG A 358 -14.85 -4.56 -13.63
CA ARG A 358 -14.06 -5.75 -13.92
C ARG A 358 -14.50 -6.93 -13.05
N THR A 359 -14.62 -6.77 -11.74
CA THR A 359 -15.07 -7.85 -10.85
C THR A 359 -16.52 -8.27 -11.11
N LEU A 360 -17.39 -7.34 -11.52
CA LEU A 360 -18.75 -7.68 -11.90
C LEU A 360 -18.79 -8.50 -13.19
N VAL A 361 -18.09 -8.08 -14.24
CA VAL A 361 -18.15 -8.67 -15.58
C VAL A 361 -17.36 -9.99 -15.66
N THR A 362 -16.19 -10.06 -15.03
CA THR A 362 -15.30 -11.22 -15.10
C THR A 362 -15.58 -12.22 -13.98
N ASP A 363 -15.86 -11.74 -12.76
CA ASP A 363 -15.99 -12.62 -11.58
C ASP A 363 -17.43 -12.81 -11.10
N GLY A 364 -18.40 -12.08 -11.65
CA GLY A 364 -19.81 -12.17 -11.26
C GLY A 364 -20.14 -11.53 -9.91
N ASP A 365 -19.29 -10.63 -9.39
CA ASP A 365 -19.50 -10.02 -8.07
C ASP A 365 -20.62 -8.96 -8.09
N ARG A 366 -21.83 -9.40 -7.73
CA ARG A 366 -23.04 -8.56 -7.72
C ARG A 366 -23.05 -7.51 -6.61
N ARG A 367 -22.18 -7.58 -5.60
CA ARG A 367 -22.09 -6.56 -4.54
C ARG A 367 -21.77 -5.18 -5.11
N VAL A 368 -21.05 -5.17 -6.24
CA VAL A 368 -20.73 -3.97 -7.01
C VAL A 368 -21.97 -3.18 -7.43
N ILE A 369 -23.08 -3.84 -7.76
CA ILE A 369 -24.30 -3.15 -8.20
C ILE A 369 -24.83 -2.24 -7.09
N ARG A 370 -24.93 -2.77 -5.87
CA ARG A 370 -25.30 -2.00 -4.68
C ARG A 370 -24.26 -0.91 -4.38
N GLN A 371 -22.97 -1.24 -4.46
CA GLN A 371 -21.90 -0.28 -4.22
C GLN A 371 -22.00 0.94 -5.15
N LEU A 372 -22.19 0.72 -6.46
CA LEU A 372 -22.24 1.77 -7.47
C LEU A 372 -23.55 2.55 -7.46
N LEU A 373 -24.69 1.88 -7.26
CA LEU A 373 -26.01 2.51 -7.34
C LEU A 373 -26.49 3.12 -6.02
N TRP A 374 -25.94 2.69 -4.88
CA TRP A 374 -26.42 3.13 -3.55
C TRP A 374 -25.30 3.61 -2.63
N ASP A 375 -24.34 2.75 -2.28
CA ASP A 375 -23.39 3.07 -1.21
C ASP A 375 -22.44 4.22 -1.60
N LEU A 376 -21.97 4.26 -2.85
CA LEU A 376 -21.11 5.32 -3.38
C LEU A 376 -21.83 6.68 -3.52
N PRO A 377 -23.02 6.78 -4.16
CA PRO A 377 -23.78 8.03 -4.17
C PRO A 377 -24.11 8.55 -2.77
N ARG A 378 -24.54 7.65 -1.87
CA ARG A 378 -24.86 8.02 -0.47
C ARG A 378 -23.62 8.55 0.26
N TRP A 379 -22.45 7.94 0.05
CA TRP A 379 -21.18 8.39 0.62
C TRP A 379 -20.82 9.80 0.12
N HIS A 380 -20.91 10.05 -1.19
CA HIS A 380 -20.64 11.37 -1.76
C HIS A 380 -21.60 12.45 -1.25
N VAL A 381 -22.91 12.17 -1.18
CA VAL A 381 -23.90 13.10 -0.63
C VAL A 381 -23.60 13.44 0.82
N ARG A 382 -23.27 12.42 1.64
CA ARG A 382 -22.88 12.63 3.04
C ARG A 382 -21.62 13.51 3.13
N ARG A 383 -20.61 13.25 2.30
CA ARG A 383 -19.34 13.99 2.33
C ARG A 383 -19.53 15.44 1.90
N ILE A 384 -20.29 15.70 0.83
CA ILE A 384 -20.67 17.05 0.41
C ILE A 384 -21.38 17.79 1.55
N TRP A 385 -22.32 17.14 2.22
CA TRP A 385 -23.05 17.73 3.32
C TRP A 385 -22.17 18.04 4.55
N GLU A 386 -21.21 17.18 4.87
CA GLU A 386 -20.23 17.43 5.94
C GLU A 386 -19.31 18.62 5.59
N ILE A 387 -18.90 18.77 4.33
CA ILE A 387 -18.11 19.92 3.86
C ILE A 387 -18.93 21.22 3.91
N VAL A 388 -20.17 21.21 3.41
CA VAL A 388 -21.06 22.40 3.42
C VAL A 388 -21.35 22.87 4.85
N ARG A 389 -21.36 21.96 5.82
CA ARG A 389 -21.51 22.28 7.25
C ARG A 389 -20.20 22.72 7.93
N GLY A 390 -19.10 22.84 7.20
CA GLY A 390 -17.79 23.19 7.74
C GLY A 390 -17.21 22.14 8.68
N ARG A 391 -17.67 20.88 8.62
CA ARG A 391 -17.19 19.79 9.50
C ARG A 391 -16.00 19.04 8.92
N GLN A 392 -15.69 19.24 7.64
CA GLN A 392 -14.51 18.69 6.99
C GLN A 392 -13.77 19.79 6.26
N ASP A 393 -12.47 19.90 6.52
CA ASP A 393 -11.57 20.79 5.80
C ASP A 393 -11.05 20.10 4.52
N TYR A 394 -11.94 19.87 3.56
CA TYR A 394 -11.62 19.27 2.27
C TYR A 394 -12.34 19.99 1.13
N SER A 395 -11.68 20.09 -0.02
CA SER A 395 -12.19 20.89 -1.14
C SER A 395 -13.42 20.25 -1.81
N LEU A 396 -14.55 20.97 -1.83
CA LEU A 396 -15.76 20.55 -2.57
C LEU A 396 -15.46 20.31 -4.05
N ARG A 397 -14.58 21.12 -4.67
CA ARG A 397 -14.18 20.94 -6.08
C ARG A 397 -13.47 19.61 -6.31
N LEU A 398 -12.71 19.12 -5.34
CA LEU A 398 -12.10 17.80 -5.42
C LEU A 398 -13.15 16.71 -5.30
N VAL A 399 -14.10 16.81 -4.37
CA VAL A 399 -15.21 15.84 -4.29
C VAL A 399 -16.01 15.77 -5.60
N LEU A 400 -16.31 16.90 -6.23
CA LEU A 400 -16.99 16.91 -7.54
C LEU A 400 -16.14 16.24 -8.63
N LEU A 401 -14.81 16.41 -8.59
CA LEU A 401 -13.89 15.75 -9.51
C LEU A 401 -13.84 14.22 -9.28
N GLU A 402 -13.92 13.78 -8.02
CA GLU A 402 -14.01 12.37 -7.65
C GLU A 402 -15.30 11.74 -8.21
N ILE A 403 -16.45 12.39 -8.02
CA ILE A 403 -17.74 11.97 -8.59
C ILE A 403 -17.64 11.88 -10.12
N TRP A 404 -17.06 12.90 -10.76
CA TRP A 404 -16.86 12.89 -12.21
C TRP A 404 -15.97 11.73 -12.65
N GLY A 405 -14.90 11.44 -11.91
CA GLY A 405 -14.07 10.25 -12.11
C GLY A 405 -14.91 8.97 -12.06
N ASN A 406 -15.72 8.79 -11.03
CA ASN A 406 -16.57 7.61 -10.89
C ASN A 406 -17.55 7.44 -12.07
N LEU A 407 -18.14 8.54 -12.57
CA LEU A 407 -19.07 8.54 -13.71
C LEU A 407 -18.39 8.19 -15.04
N VAL A 408 -17.12 8.57 -15.22
CA VAL A 408 -16.33 8.24 -16.43
C VAL A 408 -15.79 6.81 -16.40
N GLY A 409 -15.67 6.21 -15.21
CA GLY A 409 -15.14 4.85 -14.99
C GLY A 409 -15.71 3.75 -15.90
N PRO A 410 -17.03 3.67 -16.16
CA PRO A 410 -17.59 2.68 -17.08
C PRO A 410 -17.12 2.84 -18.53
N LEU A 411 -17.08 4.08 -19.03
CA LEU A 411 -16.58 4.37 -20.37
C LEU A 411 -15.08 4.08 -20.47
N ALA A 412 -14.31 4.41 -19.43
CA ALA A 412 -12.89 4.11 -19.35
C ALA A 412 -12.62 2.60 -19.38
N PHE A 413 -13.38 1.81 -18.61
CA PHE A 413 -13.30 0.36 -18.61
C PHE A 413 -13.60 -0.23 -19.99
N TRP A 414 -14.70 0.19 -20.62
CA TRP A 414 -15.05 -0.27 -21.98
C TRP A 414 -13.95 0.06 -23.00
N ARG A 415 -13.38 1.28 -22.94
CA ARG A 415 -12.26 1.68 -23.81
C ARG A 415 -11.04 0.79 -23.60
N ALA A 416 -10.66 0.51 -22.36
CA ALA A 416 -9.51 -0.33 -22.04
C ALA A 416 -9.69 -1.76 -22.54
N VAL A 417 -10.87 -2.37 -22.31
CA VAL A 417 -11.20 -3.71 -22.83
C VAL A 417 -11.16 -3.74 -24.35
N ARG A 418 -11.72 -2.72 -25.02
CA ARG A 418 -11.71 -2.63 -26.49
C ARG A 418 -10.30 -2.45 -27.04
N GLN A 419 -9.47 -1.64 -26.39
CA GLN A 419 -8.07 -1.43 -26.76
C GLN A 419 -7.27 -2.73 -26.63
N HIS A 420 -7.41 -3.45 -25.51
CA HIS A 420 -6.73 -4.72 -25.29
C HIS A 420 -7.12 -5.78 -26.34
N ARG A 421 -8.42 -5.92 -26.64
CA ARG A 421 -8.89 -6.84 -27.70
C ARG A 421 -8.37 -6.49 -29.09
N ARG A 422 -8.16 -5.20 -29.38
CA ARG A 422 -7.59 -4.76 -30.66
C ARG A 422 -6.11 -5.11 -30.78
N LEU A 423 -5.36 -5.01 -29.68
CA LEU A 423 -3.92 -5.26 -29.65
C LEU A 423 -3.59 -6.75 -29.60
N ASN A 424 -4.35 -7.55 -28.83
CA ASN A 424 -4.04 -8.95 -28.52
C ASN A 424 -5.01 -9.96 -29.16
N GLY A 425 -6.04 -9.49 -29.87
CA GLY A 425 -7.07 -10.31 -30.48
C GLY A 425 -8.30 -10.57 -29.58
N PRO A 426 -9.41 -11.06 -30.16
CA PRO A 426 -10.59 -11.44 -29.41
C PRO A 426 -10.28 -12.65 -28.51
N GLY A 427 -10.65 -12.60 -27.23
CA GLY A 427 -10.47 -13.72 -26.29
C GLY A 427 -9.12 -13.73 -25.56
N ALA A 428 -8.20 -12.82 -25.86
CA ALA A 428 -6.95 -12.69 -25.11
C ALA A 428 -7.23 -12.42 -23.61
N ASN A 429 -6.58 -13.19 -22.75
CA ASN A 429 -6.73 -13.08 -21.30
C ASN A 429 -5.85 -11.94 -20.75
N PRO A 430 -6.44 -10.85 -20.23
CA PRO A 430 -5.69 -9.65 -19.85
C PRO A 430 -4.87 -9.79 -18.56
N ILE A 431 -5.13 -10.82 -17.75
CA ILE A 431 -4.38 -11.08 -16.52
C ILE A 431 -3.18 -12.00 -16.76
N GLY A 432 -3.03 -12.55 -17.97
CA GLY A 432 -2.09 -13.63 -18.22
C GLY A 432 -2.37 -14.86 -17.37
N GLY A 433 -1.96 -16.01 -17.88
CA GLY A 433 -2.18 -17.29 -17.22
C GLY A 433 -2.00 -18.37 -18.26
N ALA A 434 -1.15 -19.35 -17.93
CA ALA A 434 -1.06 -20.60 -18.67
C ALA A 434 -2.48 -21.07 -18.99
N ALA A 435 -2.67 -21.59 -20.20
CA ALA A 435 -3.85 -22.37 -20.52
C ALA A 435 -4.04 -23.39 -19.38
N VAL A 436 -5.00 -23.14 -18.48
CA VAL A 436 -5.58 -24.20 -17.69
C VAL A 436 -6.28 -25.03 -18.74
N GLY A 437 -5.63 -26.13 -19.13
CA GLY A 437 -6.11 -27.01 -20.17
C GLY A 437 -7.54 -27.41 -19.85
N GLU A 438 -8.48 -26.93 -20.67
CA GLU A 438 -9.65 -27.72 -21.00
C GLU A 438 -9.13 -29.02 -21.63
N ASN A 439 -8.87 -30.01 -20.80
CA ASN A 439 -8.99 -31.45 -21.08
C ASN A 439 -8.47 -32.23 -19.87
N GLY A 440 -9.27 -32.23 -18.80
CA GLY A 440 -9.31 -33.34 -17.85
C GLY A 440 -9.94 -34.57 -18.50
N ARG A 441 -9.28 -35.13 -19.52
CA ARG A 441 -9.48 -36.50 -19.98
C ARG A 441 -8.11 -37.16 -20.05
N SER A 442 -7.81 -38.00 -19.07
CA SER A 442 -6.71 -38.96 -19.12
C SER A 442 -6.94 -39.91 -20.30
N PRO A 443 -5.98 -40.11 -21.21
CA PRO A 443 -6.06 -41.13 -22.24
C PRO A 443 -5.50 -42.45 -21.69
N GLU A 444 -6.12 -43.03 -20.66
CA GLU A 444 -5.75 -44.36 -20.15
C GLU A 444 -6.95 -45.07 -19.52
N THR A 445 -7.98 -45.37 -20.31
CA THR A 445 -8.88 -46.51 -20.08
C THR A 445 -9.80 -46.66 -21.29
N ASP A 446 -9.33 -47.35 -22.33
CA ASP A 446 -10.17 -47.93 -23.39
C ASP A 446 -9.36 -49.01 -24.12
N LEU A 447 -8.88 -49.99 -23.36
CA LEU A 447 -8.50 -51.30 -23.88
C LEU A 447 -8.82 -52.32 -22.78
N ILE A 448 -9.60 -53.34 -23.17
CA ILE A 448 -10.09 -54.51 -22.40
C ILE A 448 -11.58 -54.43 -22.10
N GLU A 449 -12.41 -54.81 -23.09
CA GLU A 449 -13.37 -55.91 -23.00
C GLU A 449 -14.01 -56.16 -24.36
N LEU A 450 -13.34 -56.99 -25.17
CA LEU A 450 -13.95 -57.78 -26.24
C LEU A 450 -13.20 -59.11 -26.28
N ARG A 451 -13.63 -60.05 -25.43
CA ARG A 451 -13.70 -61.49 -25.68
C ARG A 451 -14.30 -62.25 -24.51
#